data_AF-A0A0P9EER6-F1
#
_entry.id   AF-A0A0P9EER6-F1
#
_cell.length_a   1.000
_cell.length_b   1.000
_cell.length_c   1.000
_cell.angle_alpha   90.00
_cell.angle_beta   90.00
_cell.angle_gamma   90.00
#
_symmetry.space_group_name_H-M   'P 1'
#
loop_
_entity.id
_entity.type
_entity.pdbx_description
1 polymer ?
#
loop_
_entity_poly.entity_id
_entity_poly.type
_entity_poly.pdbx_seq_one_letter_code
_entity_poly.pdbx_strand_id
1 'polypeptide(L)'
;MTKGNETHELSVEGDKVLERTESGTLVAEKDYDHVVRGYKAAEHNPRFTEQTHKNAEHIRHDLEAAHDEQELQENQPHDTRHHHSDSHAKDKLHKGESHEDEVHRHRVIGGYKGTLHRDGVSEEAKEHAREKLRELGENTD
;
A
#
# COMPACT_ATOMS: atom_id res chain seq x y z
N MET A 1 -26.03 25.65 8.86
CA MET A 1 -26.48 24.28 9.19
C MET A 1 -25.32 23.35 8.90
N THR A 2 -24.51 23.05 9.91
CA THR A 2 -23.49 22.00 9.83
C THR A 2 -24.26 20.68 9.66
N LYS A 3 -24.11 20.03 8.49
CA LYS A 3 -24.58 18.65 8.34
C LYS A 3 -23.95 17.88 9.50
N GLY A 4 -24.78 17.26 10.34
CA GLY A 4 -24.29 16.43 11.42
C GLY A 4 -23.29 15.45 10.83
N ASN A 5 -22.16 15.24 11.51
CA ASN A 5 -21.28 14.14 11.17
C ASN A 5 -22.06 12.87 11.50
N GLU A 6 -22.90 12.41 10.56
CA GLU A 6 -23.53 11.10 10.63
C GLU A 6 -22.38 10.10 10.63
N THR A 7 -22.24 9.39 11.74
CA THR A 7 -21.25 8.34 11.94
C THR A 7 -21.64 7.18 11.04
N HIS A 8 -20.81 6.88 10.06
CA HIS A 8 -21.01 5.76 9.16
C HIS A 8 -20.19 4.57 9.68
N GLU A 9 -20.85 3.43 9.81
CA GLU A 9 -20.22 2.18 10.25
C GLU A 9 -19.87 1.35 9.01
N LEU A 10 -18.65 0.83 8.98
CA LEU A 10 -18.18 -0.07 7.94
C LEU A 10 -18.24 -1.51 8.46
N SER A 11 -18.81 -2.39 7.66
CA SER A 11 -18.92 -3.84 7.96
C SER A 11 -18.51 -4.63 6.73
N VAL A 12 -18.02 -5.86 6.91
CA VAL A 12 -17.65 -6.76 5.81
C VAL A 12 -18.68 -7.88 5.71
N GLU A 13 -19.07 -8.22 4.49
CA GLU A 13 -19.93 -9.35 4.17
C GLU A 13 -19.39 -10.05 2.92
N GLY A 14 -18.59 -11.11 3.13
CA GLY A 14 -17.83 -11.78 2.07
C GLY A 14 -16.91 -10.79 1.34
N ASP A 15 -16.99 -10.76 0.00
CA ASP A 15 -16.16 -9.89 -0.84
C ASP A 15 -16.57 -8.40 -0.83
N LYS A 16 -17.50 -7.99 0.04
CA LYS A 16 -18.11 -6.65 0.02
C LYS A 16 -17.94 -5.93 1.35
N VAL A 17 -17.70 -4.63 1.27
CA VAL A 17 -17.73 -3.68 2.39
C VAL A 17 -19.03 -2.89 2.32
N LEU A 18 -19.81 -2.96 3.38
CA LEU A 18 -21.09 -2.31 3.54
C LEU A 18 -20.96 -1.12 4.49
N GLU A 19 -21.32 0.05 3.98
CA GLU A 19 -21.36 1.31 4.72
C GLU A 19 -22.79 1.56 5.17
N ARG A 20 -23.04 1.55 6.48
CA ARG A 20 -24.38 1.72 7.06
C ARG A 20 -24.43 2.97 7.94
N THR A 21 -25.59 3.60 8.00
CA THR A 21 -25.88 4.64 9.00
C THR A 21 -26.03 4.02 10.38
N GLU A 22 -25.99 4.84 11.45
CA GLU A 22 -26.30 4.38 12.82
C GLU A 22 -27.69 3.72 12.95
N SER A 23 -28.63 4.08 12.06
CA SER A 23 -29.96 3.45 12.00
C SER A 23 -29.97 2.08 11.28
N GLY A 24 -28.80 1.59 10.84
CA GLY A 24 -28.62 0.33 10.12
C GLY A 24 -28.97 0.39 8.63
N THR A 25 -29.26 1.57 8.09
CA THR A 25 -29.63 1.74 6.68
C THR A 25 -28.37 1.67 5.82
N LEU A 26 -28.37 0.80 4.81
CA LEU A 26 -27.26 0.68 3.86
C LEU A 26 -27.15 1.94 3.01
N VAL A 27 -25.98 2.57 3.03
CA VAL A 27 -25.66 3.79 2.29
C VAL A 27 -24.85 3.47 1.04
N ALA A 28 -23.88 2.56 1.16
CA ALA A 28 -23.04 2.14 0.03
C ALA A 28 -22.54 0.71 0.19
N GLU A 29 -22.26 0.08 -0.94
CA GLU A 29 -21.64 -1.23 -1.06
C GLU A 29 -20.42 -1.11 -1.97
N LYS A 30 -19.28 -1.60 -1.51
CA LYS A 30 -18.00 -1.51 -2.22
C LYS A 30 -17.32 -2.87 -2.21
N ASP A 31 -16.43 -3.08 -3.17
CA ASP A 31 -15.59 -4.27 -3.24
C ASP A 31 -14.53 -4.25 -2.14
N TYR A 32 -14.41 -5.33 -1.37
CA TYR A 32 -13.49 -5.43 -0.23
C TYR A 32 -12.04 -5.20 -0.63
N ASP A 33 -11.60 -5.90 -1.67
CA ASP A 33 -10.26 -5.81 -2.22
C ASP A 33 -9.92 -4.38 -2.65
N HIS A 34 -10.86 -3.69 -3.30
CA HIS A 34 -10.68 -2.30 -3.69
C HIS A 34 -10.55 -1.36 -2.48
N VAL A 35 -11.39 -1.55 -1.45
CA VAL A 35 -11.41 -0.70 -0.25
C VAL A 35 -10.11 -0.86 0.54
N VAL A 36 -9.68 -2.09 0.81
CA VAL A 36 -8.43 -2.40 1.52
C VAL A 36 -7.22 -1.82 0.77
N ARG A 37 -7.15 -2.01 -0.55
CA ARG A 37 -6.08 -1.42 -1.38
C ARG A 37 -6.09 0.10 -1.34
N GLY A 38 -7.27 0.73 -1.30
CA GLY A 38 -7.43 2.17 -1.19
C GLY A 38 -6.89 2.72 0.14
N TYR A 39 -7.20 2.06 1.26
CA TYR A 39 -6.67 2.44 2.57
C TYR A 39 -5.16 2.25 2.65
N LYS A 40 -4.64 1.13 2.14
CA LYS A 40 -3.19 0.92 2.01
C LYS A 40 -2.53 2.04 1.20
N ALA A 41 -3.12 2.44 0.08
CA ALA A 41 -2.59 3.55 -0.72
C ALA A 41 -2.62 4.89 0.06
N ALA A 42 -3.64 5.11 0.90
CA ALA A 42 -3.71 6.29 1.75
C ALA A 42 -2.61 6.31 2.82
N GLU A 43 -2.28 5.17 3.43
CA GLU A 43 -1.18 5.03 4.42
C GLU A 43 0.16 5.52 3.87
N HIS A 44 0.44 5.29 2.59
CA HIS A 44 1.73 5.65 1.98
C HIS A 44 1.71 6.97 1.22
N ASN A 45 0.57 7.66 1.15
CA ASN A 45 0.47 8.88 0.38
C ASN A 45 1.18 10.04 1.10
N PRO A 46 2.28 10.60 0.56
CA PRO A 46 3.04 11.67 1.22
C PRO A 46 2.26 12.99 1.29
N ARG A 47 1.14 13.12 0.56
CA ARG A 47 0.26 14.29 0.64
C ARG A 47 -0.67 14.27 1.85
N PHE A 48 -0.80 13.13 2.51
CA PHE A 48 -1.66 12.97 3.69
C PHE A 48 -0.90 13.20 4.99
N THR A 49 -1.64 13.53 6.04
CA THR A 49 -1.08 13.74 7.37
C THR A 49 -0.86 12.41 8.07
N GLU A 50 0.02 12.39 9.09
CA GLU A 50 0.24 11.21 9.92
C GLU A 50 -1.06 10.70 10.57
N GLN A 51 -1.98 11.60 10.93
CA GLN A 51 -3.29 11.22 11.44
C GLN A 51 -4.11 10.47 10.39
N THR A 52 -4.07 10.89 9.12
CA THR A 52 -4.73 10.18 8.02
C THR A 52 -4.11 8.82 7.78
N HIS A 53 -2.78 8.70 7.88
CA HIS A 53 -2.10 7.40 7.77
C HIS A 53 -2.55 6.45 8.87
N LYS A 54 -2.53 6.88 10.14
CA LYS A 54 -2.99 6.09 11.29
C LYS A 54 -4.47 5.70 11.19
N ASN A 55 -5.32 6.62 10.74
CA ASN A 55 -6.73 6.32 10.54
C ASN A 55 -6.93 5.28 9.43
N ALA A 56 -6.19 5.38 8.33
CA ALA A 56 -6.24 4.42 7.24
C ALA A 56 -5.77 3.03 7.68
N GLU A 57 -4.67 2.98 8.45
CA GLU A 57 -4.14 1.77 9.06
C GLU A 57 -5.17 1.09 9.97
N HIS A 58 -5.80 1.86 10.86
CA HIS A 58 -6.82 1.35 11.77
C HIS A 58 -8.01 0.76 11.01
N ILE A 59 -8.56 1.51 10.04
CA ILE A 59 -9.72 1.05 9.26
C ILE A 59 -9.35 -0.19 8.44
N ARG A 60 -8.17 -0.23 7.83
CA ARG A 60 -7.71 -1.41 7.08
C ARG A 60 -7.64 -2.64 7.98
N HIS A 61 -7.04 -2.51 9.16
CA HIS A 61 -6.92 -3.61 10.12
C HIS A 61 -8.28 -4.09 10.63
N ASP A 62 -9.22 -3.18 10.90
CA ASP A 62 -10.58 -3.55 11.33
C ASP A 62 -11.33 -4.31 10.23
N LEU A 63 -11.19 -3.89 8.96
CA LEU A 63 -11.80 -4.58 7.83
C LEU A 63 -11.18 -5.96 7.60
N GLU A 64 -9.86 -6.08 7.72
CA GLU A 64 -9.16 -7.38 7.63
C GLU A 64 -9.60 -8.32 8.74
N ALA A 65 -9.65 -7.84 9.99
CA ALA A 65 -10.15 -8.63 11.11
C ALA A 65 -11.60 -9.09 10.92
N ALA A 66 -12.47 -8.21 10.42
CA ALA A 66 -13.87 -8.54 10.15
C ALA A 66 -14.03 -9.58 9.01
N HIS A 67 -13.16 -9.53 8.00
CA HIS A 67 -13.14 -10.50 6.90
C HIS A 67 -12.64 -11.87 7.36
N ASP A 68 -11.54 -11.91 8.11
CA ASP A 68 -10.95 -13.15 8.65
C ASP A 68 -11.90 -13.86 9.63
N GLU A 69 -12.67 -13.11 10.42
CA GLU A 69 -13.69 -13.66 11.32
C GLU A 69 -14.84 -14.36 10.58
N GLN A 70 -15.17 -13.94 9.36
CA GLN A 70 -16.18 -14.60 8.52
C GLN A 70 -15.61 -15.87 7.87
N GLU A 71 -14.34 -15.87 7.48
CA GLU A 71 -13.67 -17.02 6.88
C GLU A 71 -13.58 -18.21 7.85
N LEU A 72 -13.51 -17.95 9.16
CA LEU A 72 -13.56 -18.99 10.20
C LEU A 72 -14.95 -19.65 10.35
N GLN A 73 -16.02 -19.05 9.84
CA GLN A 73 -17.37 -19.61 9.88
C GLN A 73 -17.75 -20.34 8.57
N GLU A 74 -17.10 -20.02 7.45
CA GLU A 74 -17.44 -20.55 6.13
C GLU A 74 -16.33 -21.46 5.57
N ASN A 75 -16.25 -22.68 6.09
CA ASN A 75 -15.48 -23.77 5.48
C ASN A 75 -16.12 -24.21 4.14
N GLN A 76 -15.99 -23.43 3.06
CA GLN A 76 -16.09 -23.94 1.69
C GLN A 76 -15.04 -23.32 0.75
N PRO A 77 -14.38 -24.13 -0.10
CA PRO A 77 -13.30 -23.67 -0.96
C PRO A 77 -13.88 -22.97 -2.19
N HIS A 78 -13.71 -21.66 -2.31
CA HIS A 78 -14.01 -20.95 -3.55
C HIS A 78 -12.76 -20.97 -4.46
N ASP A 79 -12.82 -21.84 -5.47
CA ASP A 79 -11.88 -21.90 -6.60
C ASP A 79 -12.15 -20.70 -7.52
N THR A 80 -11.54 -19.56 -7.23
CA THR A 80 -11.41 -18.45 -8.19
C THR A 80 -9.98 -18.36 -8.69
N ARG A 81 -9.69 -19.22 -9.67
CA ARG A 81 -8.61 -19.05 -10.63
C ARG A 81 -8.72 -17.70 -11.35
N HIS A 82 -7.98 -16.71 -10.89
CA HIS A 82 -7.48 -15.64 -11.75
C HIS A 82 -5.94 -15.58 -11.68
N HIS A 83 -5.34 -16.06 -12.77
CA HIS A 83 -3.93 -15.88 -13.09
C HIS A 83 -3.55 -14.40 -13.13
N HIS A 84 -2.62 -14.00 -12.26
CA HIS A 84 -1.42 -13.30 -12.72
C HIS A 84 -0.21 -13.84 -11.96
N SER A 85 0.41 -14.83 -12.60
CA SER A 85 1.81 -15.27 -12.53
C SER A 85 2.57 -15.04 -11.21
N ASP A 86 2.71 -16.14 -10.48
CA ASP A 86 3.95 -16.58 -9.86
C ASP A 86 5.22 -16.04 -10.54
N SER A 87 6.03 -15.32 -9.76
CA SER A 87 7.33 -15.87 -9.36
C SER A 87 7.87 -15.07 -8.18
N HIS A 88 7.78 -15.64 -6.98
CA HIS A 88 8.95 -15.92 -6.15
C HIS A 88 8.53 -16.66 -4.89
N ALA A 89 8.39 -17.97 -5.03
CA ALA A 89 8.36 -18.90 -3.91
C ALA A 89 9.74 -18.94 -3.23
N LYS A 90 9.72 -18.61 -1.94
CA LYS A 90 10.42 -19.28 -0.83
C LYS A 90 11.92 -19.55 -1.00
N ASP A 91 12.76 -18.72 -0.38
CA ASP A 91 13.78 -19.21 0.55
C ASP A 91 14.28 -18.07 1.47
N LYS A 92 14.47 -18.39 2.75
CA LYS A 92 15.29 -17.70 3.76
C LYS A 92 14.92 -16.27 4.21
N LEU A 93 14.35 -16.24 5.42
CA LEU A 93 14.93 -15.55 6.58
C LEU A 93 15.94 -14.42 6.27
N HIS A 94 15.46 -13.23 5.91
CA HIS A 94 16.27 -12.01 6.00
C HIS A 94 15.59 -11.01 6.93
N LYS A 95 16.27 -10.80 8.05
CA LYS A 95 15.98 -9.84 9.08
C LYS A 95 16.20 -8.43 8.52
N GLY A 96 15.11 -7.68 8.36
CA GLY A 96 15.10 -6.22 8.34
C GLY A 96 15.41 -5.54 7.01
N GLU A 97 14.39 -5.38 6.17
CA GLU A 97 14.10 -4.23 5.31
C GLU A 97 12.77 -4.52 4.59
N SER A 98 11.82 -3.59 4.64
CA SER A 98 10.50 -3.81 4.04
C SER A 98 10.61 -3.87 2.52
N HIS A 99 9.70 -4.57 1.84
CA HIS A 99 9.64 -4.58 0.37
C HIS A 99 9.52 -3.15 -0.22
N GLU A 100 9.00 -2.22 0.56
CA GLU A 100 8.90 -0.80 0.21
C GLU A 100 10.25 -0.09 0.27
N ASP A 101 11.12 -0.43 1.22
CA ASP A 101 12.48 0.08 1.30
C ASP A 101 13.31 -0.36 0.09
N GLU A 102 13.11 -1.60 -0.37
CA GLU A 102 13.75 -2.12 -1.59
C GLU A 102 13.30 -1.36 -2.85
N VAL A 103 11.99 -1.20 -3.03
CA VAL A 103 11.41 -0.44 -4.15
C VAL A 103 11.84 1.03 -4.10
N HIS A 104 11.87 1.62 -2.90
CA HIS A 104 12.33 3.00 -2.69
C HIS A 104 13.79 3.15 -3.10
N ARG A 105 14.68 2.27 -2.62
CA ARG A 105 16.10 2.26 -3.01
C ARG A 105 16.29 2.14 -4.52
N HIS A 106 15.57 1.23 -5.16
CA HIS A 106 15.69 1.05 -6.62
C HIS A 106 15.28 2.30 -7.40
N ARG A 107 14.23 3.01 -6.95
CA ARG A 107 13.80 4.29 -7.55
C ARG A 107 14.83 5.40 -7.34
N VAL A 108 15.40 5.51 -6.14
CA VAL A 108 16.45 6.49 -5.82
C VAL A 108 17.69 6.25 -6.70
N ILE A 109 18.14 5.01 -6.81
CA ILE A 109 19.25 4.59 -7.69
C ILE A 109 18.96 4.97 -9.14
N GLY A 110 17.75 4.67 -9.64
CA GLY A 110 17.34 5.04 -10.99
C GLY A 110 17.38 6.54 -11.25
N GLY A 111 16.97 7.36 -10.28
CA GLY A 111 17.01 8.82 -10.37
C GLY A 111 18.43 9.38 -10.49
N TYR A 112 19.36 8.87 -9.67
CA TYR A 112 20.77 9.26 -9.76
C TYR A 112 21.41 8.79 -11.06
N LYS A 113 21.14 7.55 -11.51
CA LYS A 113 21.61 7.07 -12.82
C LYS A 113 21.08 7.93 -13.97
N GLY A 114 19.81 8.32 -13.93
CA GLY A 114 19.21 9.25 -14.90
C GLY A 114 19.88 10.63 -14.90
N THR A 115 20.32 11.10 -13.73
CA THR A 115 21.06 12.38 -13.59
C THR A 115 22.42 12.32 -14.30
N LEU A 116 23.11 11.17 -14.27
CA LEU A 116 24.39 10.98 -14.96
C LEU A 116 24.26 11.03 -16.49
N HIS A 117 23.15 10.53 -17.04
CA HIS A 117 22.92 10.46 -18.49
C HIS A 117 22.33 11.72 -19.10
N ARG A 118 21.92 12.71 -18.30
CA ARG A 118 21.26 13.91 -18.82
C ARG A 118 22.28 14.99 -19.21
N ASP A 119 22.30 15.37 -20.48
CA ASP A 119 23.25 16.33 -21.07
C ASP A 119 23.17 17.76 -20.46
N GLY A 120 22.01 18.13 -19.91
CA GLY A 120 21.77 19.44 -19.30
C GLY A 120 22.06 19.54 -17.80
N VAL A 121 22.71 18.54 -17.20
CA VAL A 121 23.04 18.51 -15.77
C VAL A 121 24.48 18.99 -15.56
N SER A 122 24.70 19.82 -14.55
CA SER A 122 26.04 20.30 -14.20
C SER A 122 26.96 19.15 -13.77
N GLU A 123 28.26 19.31 -13.99
CA GLU A 123 29.23 18.29 -13.60
C GLU A 123 29.25 18.04 -12.09
N GLU A 124 29.05 19.08 -11.27
CA GLU A 124 28.90 18.97 -9.81
C GLU A 124 27.70 18.09 -9.42
N ALA A 125 26.56 18.24 -10.10
CA ALA A 125 25.38 17.42 -9.83
C ALA A 125 25.57 15.95 -10.28
N LYS A 126 26.35 15.72 -11.35
CA LYS A 126 26.74 14.36 -11.75
C LYS A 126 27.72 13.74 -10.75
N GLU A 127 28.68 14.49 -10.25
CA GLU A 127 29.63 14.03 -9.23
C GLU A 127 28.90 13.62 -7.95
N HIS A 128 28.00 14.47 -7.46
CA HIS A 128 27.15 14.14 -6.31
C HIS A 128 26.27 12.89 -6.56
N ALA A 129 25.73 12.73 -7.77
CA ALA A 129 24.97 11.52 -8.12
C ALA A 129 25.84 10.24 -8.11
N ARG A 130 27.12 10.31 -8.54
CA ARG A 130 28.07 9.17 -8.46
C ARG A 130 28.39 8.82 -7.01
N GLU A 131 28.63 9.82 -6.16
CA GLU A 131 28.88 9.61 -4.73
C GLU A 131 27.71 8.89 -4.06
N LYS A 132 26.48 9.36 -4.30
CA LYS A 132 25.27 8.76 -3.74
C LYS A 132 25.03 7.34 -4.22
N LEU A 133 25.33 7.03 -5.49
CA LEU A 133 25.26 5.66 -6.01
C LEU A 133 26.29 4.75 -5.33
N ARG A 134 27.51 5.24 -5.08
CA ARG A 134 28.54 4.49 -4.35
C ARG A 134 28.17 4.24 -2.88
N GLU A 135 27.59 5.22 -2.19
CA GLU A 135 27.05 5.05 -0.83
C GLU A 135 25.97 3.95 -0.76
N LEU A 136 25.17 3.83 -1.82
CA LEU A 136 24.11 2.82 -1.96
C LEU A 136 24.64 1.45 -2.43
N GLY A 137 25.94 1.30 -2.64
CA GLY A 137 26.57 0.05 -3.09
C GLY A 137 26.44 -0.23 -4.59
N GLU A 138 26.01 0.75 -5.38
CA GLU A 138 25.93 0.65 -6.84
C GLU A 138 27.25 1.06 -7.49
N ASN A 139 27.84 0.16 -8.28
CA ASN A 139 29.03 0.46 -9.07
C ASN A 139 28.63 1.19 -10.35
N THR A 140 29.21 2.38 -10.57
CA THR A 140 28.92 3.27 -11.70
C THR A 140 30.10 3.37 -12.69
N ASP A 141 30.81 2.26 -12.94
CA ASP A 141 31.91 2.17 -13.92
C ASP A 141 31.41 2.09 -15.37
#